data_AF-A0A4Q0IIZ1-F1
#
_entry.id   AF-A0A4Q0IIZ1-F1
#
_cell.length_a   1.000
_cell.length_b   1.000
_cell.length_c   1.000
_cell.angle_alpha   90.00
_cell.angle_beta   90.00
_cell.angle_gamma   90.00
#
_symmetry.space_group_name_H-M   'P 1'
#
loop_
_entity.id
_entity.type
_entity.pdbx_description
1 polymer ?
#
loop_
_entity_poly.entity_id
_entity_poly.type
_entity_poly.pdbx_seq_one_letter_code
_entity_poly.pdbx_strand_id
1 'polypeptide(L)'
;MPKKPIIIGVTGGSGGGKTSVSRAILSNFPDEKIAMIEHDSYYKDQSHLTFEERVSTNYDHPFAFDTDLMIEHINELIARRPVDIPIYDYTQHTRSNKTYRQEPQDVFIVEGILVLEDK
;
A
#
# COMPACT_ATOMS: atom_id res chain seq x y z
N MET A 1 -25.79 -11.32 2.22
CA MET A 1 -24.58 -10.63 2.71
C MET A 1 -23.79 -10.15 1.51
N PRO A 2 -23.18 -8.95 1.52
CA PRO A 2 -22.27 -8.54 0.45
C PRO A 2 -21.12 -9.53 0.36
N LYS A 3 -20.69 -9.86 -0.87
CA LYS A 3 -19.58 -10.79 -1.12
C LYS A 3 -18.31 -10.21 -0.50
N LYS A 4 -17.58 -11.03 0.27
CA LYS A 4 -16.30 -10.63 0.85
C LYS A 4 -15.31 -10.34 -0.30
N PRO A 5 -14.58 -9.21 -0.27
CA PRO A 5 -13.60 -8.90 -1.31
C PRO A 5 -12.49 -9.95 -1.40
N ILE A 6 -11.91 -10.09 -2.60
CA ILE A 6 -10.72 -10.92 -2.85
C ILE A 6 -9.49 -10.05 -2.62
N ILE A 7 -8.52 -10.54 -1.83
CA ILE A 7 -7.23 -9.89 -1.62
C ILE A 7 -6.16 -10.70 -2.36
N ILE A 8 -5.37 -10.04 -3.21
CA ILE A 8 -4.26 -10.63 -3.96
C ILE A 8 -2.97 -9.96 -3.47
N GLY A 9 -2.13 -10.69 -2.75
CA GLY A 9 -0.81 -10.23 -2.35
C GLY A 9 0.22 -10.43 -3.47
N VAL A 10 0.92 -9.36 -3.87
CA VAL A 10 1.99 -9.38 -4.86
C VAL A 10 3.28 -8.92 -4.20
N THR A 11 4.21 -9.85 -4.00
CA THR A 11 5.49 -9.59 -3.32
C THR A 11 6.71 -9.91 -4.20
N GLY A 12 7.88 -9.43 -3.81
CA GLY A 12 9.16 -9.61 -4.50
C GLY A 12 10.07 -8.38 -4.42
N GLY A 13 11.34 -8.53 -4.78
CA GLY A 13 12.33 -7.44 -4.69
C GLY A 13 11.98 -6.21 -5.54
N SER A 14 12.56 -5.05 -5.18
CA SER A 14 12.46 -3.82 -5.96
C SER A 14 12.96 -4.06 -7.40
N GLY A 15 12.29 -3.46 -8.39
CA GLY A 15 12.59 -3.70 -9.81
C GLY A 15 12.16 -5.07 -10.36
N GLY A 16 11.58 -5.96 -9.54
CA GLY A 16 11.15 -7.31 -9.96
C GLY A 16 9.91 -7.37 -10.86
N GLY A 17 9.40 -6.23 -11.36
CA GLY A 17 8.26 -6.19 -12.29
C GLY A 17 6.87 -6.34 -11.66
N LYS A 18 6.74 -6.32 -10.34
CA LYS A 18 5.47 -6.48 -9.59
C LYS A 18 4.38 -5.51 -10.04
N THR A 19 4.70 -4.22 -10.08
CA THR A 19 3.79 -3.16 -10.51
C THR A 19 3.40 -3.34 -11.98
N SER A 20 4.33 -3.78 -12.84
CA SER A 20 4.05 -4.06 -14.25
C SER A 20 3.08 -5.24 -14.42
N VAL A 21 3.29 -6.33 -13.66
CA VAL A 21 2.38 -7.48 -13.65
C VAL A 21 1.00 -7.09 -13.12
N SER A 22 0.94 -6.33 -12.02
CA SER A 22 -0.31 -5.86 -11.43
C SER A 22 -1.09 -4.99 -12.40
N ARG A 23 -0.43 -4.05 -13.08
CA ARG A 23 -1.04 -3.21 -14.13
C ARG A 23 -1.49 -4.02 -15.34
N ALA A 24 -0.72 -5.02 -15.76
CA ALA A 24 -1.11 -5.91 -16.85
C ALA A 24 -2.38 -6.69 -16.49
N ILE A 25 -2.48 -7.21 -15.26
CA ILE A 25 -3.70 -7.87 -14.77
C ILE A 25 -4.87 -6.89 -14.82
N LEU A 26 -4.73 -5.69 -14.24
CA LEU A 26 -5.78 -4.66 -14.24
C LEU A 26 -6.27 -4.32 -15.65
N SER A 27 -5.37 -4.26 -16.63
CA SER A 27 -5.71 -3.93 -18.02
C SER A 27 -6.60 -4.98 -18.71
N ASN A 28 -6.62 -6.22 -18.22
CA ASN A 28 -7.48 -7.29 -18.75
C ASN A 28 -8.89 -7.29 -18.14
N PHE A 29 -9.13 -6.50 -17.10
CA PHE A 29 -10.41 -6.44 -16.39
C PHE A 29 -10.92 -5.00 -16.23
N PRO A 30 -11.13 -4.25 -17.33
CA PRO A 30 -11.47 -2.83 -17.29
C PRO A 30 -12.83 -2.53 -16.64
N ASP A 31 -13.75 -3.49 -16.70
CA ASP A 31 -15.11 -3.38 -16.12
C ASP A 31 -15.17 -3.87 -14.67
N GLU A 32 -14.08 -4.44 -14.14
CA GLU A 32 -14.04 -4.94 -12.78
C GLU A 32 -13.60 -3.87 -11.78
N LYS A 33 -14.22 -3.93 -10.61
CA LYS A 33 -13.89 -3.08 -9.47
C LYS A 33 -12.65 -3.62 -8.77
N ILE A 34 -11.48 -3.27 -9.30
CA ILE A 34 -10.17 -3.64 -8.75
C ILE A 34 -9.42 -2.38 -8.31
N ALA A 35 -8.91 -2.38 -7.07
CA ALA A 35 -8.01 -1.34 -6.57
C ALA A 35 -6.65 -1.91 -6.18
N MET A 36 -5.65 -1.05 -6.17
CA MET A 36 -4.30 -1.39 -5.73
C MET A 36 -3.98 -0.63 -4.43
N ILE A 37 -3.38 -1.34 -3.48
CA ILE A 37 -2.87 -0.80 -2.22
C ILE A 37 -1.37 -1.04 -2.24
N GLU A 38 -0.60 0.05 -2.29
CA GLU A 38 0.85 0.02 -2.37
C GLU A 38 1.44 0.08 -0.94
N HIS A 39 2.32 -0.85 -0.60
CA HIS A 39 2.93 -0.91 0.74
C HIS A 39 3.74 0.36 1.04
N ASP A 40 4.36 0.95 0.01
CA ASP A 40 5.13 2.20 0.09
C ASP A 40 4.29 3.39 0.57
N SER A 41 2.98 3.40 0.29
CA SER A 41 2.07 4.42 0.84
C SER A 41 2.09 4.42 2.37
N TYR A 42 2.38 3.28 2.98
CA TYR A 42 2.41 3.05 4.41
C TYR A 42 3.82 3.12 5.01
N TYR A 43 4.80 3.77 4.37
CA TYR A 43 5.99 4.16 5.10
C TYR A 43 5.62 5.04 6.31
N LYS A 44 6.35 4.85 7.42
CA LYS A 44 6.13 5.59 8.66
C LYS A 44 6.38 7.08 8.45
N ASP A 45 5.65 7.89 9.20
CA ASP A 45 5.96 9.31 9.28
C ASP A 45 7.29 9.54 10.01
N GLN A 46 8.23 10.16 9.31
CA GLN A 46 9.53 10.55 9.81
C GLN A 46 9.68 12.08 9.86
N SER A 47 8.57 12.83 9.87
CA SER A 47 8.54 14.29 9.97
C SER A 47 9.36 14.85 11.15
N HIS A 48 9.54 14.04 12.20
CA HIS A 48 10.34 14.33 13.39
C HIS A 48 11.88 14.23 13.19
N LEU A 49 12.34 13.56 12.12
CA LEU A 49 13.76 13.44 11.76
C LEU A 49 14.20 14.56 10.82
N THR A 50 15.50 14.84 10.77
CA THR A 50 16.11 15.70 9.74
C THR A 50 16.05 15.03 8.36
N PHE A 51 16.20 15.80 7.29
CA PHE A 51 16.19 15.25 5.93
C PHE A 51 17.33 14.25 5.73
N GLU A 52 18.53 14.54 6.25
CA GLU A 52 19.70 13.68 6.17
C GLU A 52 19.47 12.32 6.87
N GLU A 53 18.84 12.33 8.05
CA GLU A 53 18.48 11.11 8.77
C GLU A 53 17.44 10.28 8.01
N ARG A 54 16.43 10.92 7.41
CA ARG A 54 15.43 10.24 6.57
C ARG A 54 16.06 9.56 5.36
N VAL A 55 16.98 10.24 4.67
CA VAL A 55 17.70 9.67 3.52
C VAL A 55 18.55 8.46 3.93
N SER A 56 19.08 8.45 5.15
CA SER A 56 19.86 7.33 5.67
C SER A 56 19.02 6.14 6.16
N THR A 57 17.69 6.27 6.21
CA THR A 57 16.79 5.20 6.65
C THR A 57 16.81 4.03 5.66
N ASN A 58 16.88 2.81 6.18
CA ASN A 58 16.69 1.60 5.39
C ASN A 58 15.20 1.33 5.17
N TYR A 59 14.67 1.76 4.02
CA TYR A 59 13.28 1.55 3.63
C TYR A 59 12.94 0.11 3.21
N ASP A 60 13.95 -0.76 3.05
CA ASP A 60 13.74 -2.20 2.80
C ASP A 60 13.57 -3.02 4.08
N HIS A 61 13.56 -2.36 5.25
CA HIS A 61 13.37 -3.03 6.55
C HIS A 61 11.89 -3.00 6.97
N PRO A 62 11.32 -4.10 7.54
CA PRO A 62 9.92 -4.14 7.98
C PRO A 62 9.51 -2.95 8.86
N PHE A 63 10.40 -2.50 9.73
CA PHE A 63 10.14 -1.37 10.64
C PHE A 63 9.95 -0.02 9.95
N ALA A 64 10.33 0.14 8.68
CA ALA A 64 10.07 1.35 7.91
C ALA A 64 8.57 1.50 7.59
N PHE A 65 7.80 0.41 7.64
CA PHE A 65 6.39 0.38 7.31
C PHE A 65 5.50 0.51 8.56
N ASP A 66 4.37 1.16 8.38
CA ASP A 66 3.22 1.26 9.28
C ASP A 66 2.20 0.18 8.89
N THR A 67 2.65 -1.08 9.01
CA THR A 67 1.90 -2.27 8.59
C THR A 67 0.59 -2.42 9.37
N ASP A 68 0.56 -2.01 10.64
CA ASP A 68 -0.64 -1.99 11.46
C ASP A 68 -1.75 -1.12 10.82
N LEU A 69 -1.40 0.10 10.39
CA LEU A 69 -2.33 1.00 9.70
C LEU A 69 -2.79 0.41 8.36
N MET A 70 -1.91 -0.25 7.61
CA MET A 70 -2.28 -0.93 6.38
C MET A 70 -3.29 -2.05 6.62
N ILE A 71 -3.07 -2.88 7.65
CA ILE A 71 -3.97 -3.96 8.05
C ILE A 71 -5.32 -3.40 8.50
N GLU A 72 -5.33 -2.33 9.30
CA GLU A 72 -6.56 -1.62 9.68
C GLU A 72 -7.33 -1.19 8.43
N HIS A 73 -6.68 -0.49 7.51
CA HIS A 73 -7.32 -0.01 6.28
C HIS A 73 -7.85 -1.15 5.40
N ILE A 74 -7.10 -2.25 5.25
CA ILE A 74 -7.56 -3.43 4.51
C ILE A 74 -8.82 -4.03 5.17
N ASN A 75 -8.86 -4.12 6.50
CA ASN A 75 -10.01 -4.63 7.23
C ASN A 75 -11.25 -3.73 7.09
N GLU A 76 -11.08 -2.41 7.13
CA GLU A 76 -12.15 -1.45 6.87
C GLU A 76 -12.73 -1.63 5.45
N LEU A 77 -11.85 -1.76 4.45
CA LEU A 77 -12.24 -2.00 3.06
C LEU A 77 -12.96 -3.34 2.88
N ILE A 78 -12.50 -4.41 3.53
CA ILE A 78 -13.19 -5.71 3.59
C ILE A 78 -14.59 -5.56 4.20
N ALA A 79 -14.73 -4.72 5.21
CA ALA A 79 -15.99 -4.40 5.86
C ALA A 79 -16.86 -3.38 5.07
N ARG A 80 -16.47 -3.08 3.82
CA ARG A 80 -17.13 -2.13 2.92
C ARG A 80 -17.19 -0.71 3.49
N ARG A 81 -16.18 -0.31 4.25
CA ARG A 81 -15.98 1.06 4.70
C ARG A 81 -14.80 1.70 3.94
N PRO A 82 -15.00 2.89 3.37
CA PRO A 82 -13.92 3.60 2.67
C PRO A 82 -12.86 4.14 3.65
N VAL A 83 -11.63 4.27 3.17
CA VAL A 83 -10.46 4.71 3.95
C VAL A 83 -9.70 5.81 3.23
N ASP A 84 -8.92 6.58 3.98
CA ASP A 84 -8.07 7.64 3.44
C ASP A 84 -6.61 7.18 3.50
N ILE A 85 -6.11 6.66 2.37
CA ILE A 85 -4.77 6.08 2.28
C ILE A 85 -3.74 7.21 2.24
N PRO A 86 -2.69 7.16 3.08
CA PRO A 86 -1.61 8.14 3.06
C PRO A 86 -0.86 8.18 1.72
N ILE A 87 -0.41 9.37 1.34
CA ILE A 87 0.50 9.55 0.20
C ILE A 87 1.91 9.72 0.75
N TYR A 88 2.84 8.88 0.30
CA TYR A 88 4.26 9.00 0.62
C TYR A 88 4.92 10.06 -0.27
N ASP A 89 5.67 10.98 0.34
CA ASP A 89 6.43 12.00 -0.38
C ASP A 89 7.87 11.53 -0.59
N TYR A 90 8.13 10.97 -1.78
CA TYR A 90 9.46 10.53 -2.18
C TYR A 90 10.48 11.68 -2.25
N THR A 91 10.05 12.94 -2.39
CA THR A 91 10.97 14.08 -2.41
C THR A 91 11.40 14.49 -1.01
N GLN A 92 10.53 14.31 -0.01
CA GLN A 92 10.78 14.65 1.39
C GLN A 92 11.21 13.45 2.24
N HIS A 93 11.22 12.25 1.65
CA HIS A 93 11.50 10.98 2.31
C HIS A 93 10.67 10.81 3.60
N THR A 94 9.37 11.12 3.54
CA THR A 94 8.45 10.96 4.66
C THR A 94 7.00 10.92 4.18
N ARG A 95 6.09 10.46 5.04
CA ARG A 95 4.64 10.54 4.81
C ARG A 95 4.22 12.00 4.61
N SER A 96 3.44 12.27 3.56
CA SER A 96 2.85 13.59 3.35
C SER A 96 1.63 13.81 4.25
N ASN A 97 1.19 15.06 4.37
CA ASN A 97 -0.08 15.40 5.03
C ASN A 97 -1.31 15.16 4.14
N LYS A 98 -1.13 14.54 2.96
CA LYS A 98 -2.19 14.26 2.00
C LYS A 98 -2.56 12.78 2.03
N THR A 99 -3.82 12.53 1.73
CA THR A 99 -4.37 11.19 1.55
C THR A 99 -5.13 11.14 0.23
N TYR A 100 -5.39 9.94 -0.27
CA TYR A 100 -6.39 9.71 -1.30
C TYR A 100 -7.49 8.80 -0.76
N ARG A 101 -8.72 9.05 -1.20
CA ARG A 101 -9.88 8.25 -0.82
C ARG A 101 -9.87 6.92 -1.57
N GLN A 102 -9.85 5.81 -0.84
CA GLN A 102 -10.05 4.48 -1.40
C GLN A 102 -11.45 3.98 -1.04
N GLU A 103 -12.28 3.84 -2.06
CA GLU A 103 -13.62 3.24 -1.92
C GLU A 103 -13.53 1.70 -1.88
N PRO A 104 -14.43 1.01 -1.17
CA PRO A 104 -14.49 -0.44 -1.17
C PRO A 104 -14.64 -1.03 -2.58
N GLN A 105 -13.83 -2.03 -2.90
CA GLN A 105 -13.83 -2.74 -4.17
C GLN A 105 -14.13 -4.23 -3.97
N ASP A 106 -14.37 -4.95 -5.06
CA ASP A 106 -14.58 -6.40 -5.02
C ASP A 106 -13.26 -7.17 -5.04
N VAL A 107 -12.19 -6.56 -5.58
CA VAL A 107 -10.84 -7.10 -5.58
C VAL A 107 -9.84 -6.01 -5.16
N PHE A 108 -8.88 -6.38 -4.31
CA PHE A 108 -7.73 -5.56 -3.97
C PHE A 108 -6.42 -6.28 -4.29
N ILE A 109 -5.52 -5.59 -4.97
CA ILE A 109 -4.14 -6.01 -5.14
C ILE A 109 -3.31 -5.28 -4.08
N VAL A 110 -2.65 -6.02 -3.19
CA VAL A 110 -1.74 -5.48 -2.19
C VAL A 110 -0.31 -5.76 -2.65
N GLU A 111 0.42 -4.71 -3.04
CA GLU A 111 1.73 -4.84 -3.67
C GLU A 111 2.82 -4.21 -2.81
N GLY A 112 3.95 -4.91 -2.68
CA GLY A 112 5.15 -4.37 -2.04
C GLY A 112 6.18 -5.43 -1.73
N ILE A 113 7.36 -4.99 -1.30
CA ILE A 113 8.52 -5.87 -1.06
C ILE A 113 8.35 -6.82 0.14
N LEU A 114 7.48 -6.46 1.10
CA LEU A 114 7.33 -7.14 2.40
C LEU A 114 5.86 -7.41 2.77
N VAL A 115 4.94 -7.40 1.80
CA VAL A 115 3.49 -7.54 2.08
C VAL A 115 3.05 -8.89 2.64
N LEU A 116 3.94 -9.88 2.68
CA LEU A 116 3.73 -11.21 3.26
C LEU A 116 4.68 -11.52 4.43
N GLU A 117 5.36 -10.51 4.98
CA GLU A 117 6.34 -10.71 6.06
C GLU A 117 5.72 -10.74 7.46
N ASP A 118 4.59 -10.05 7.66
CA ASP A 118 3.88 -9.95 8.94
C ASP A 118 3.33 -11.32 9.42
N LYS A 119 3.36 -11.55 10.74
CA LYS A 119 3.12 -12.86 11.38
C LYS A 119 1.77 -13.01 12.07
#